data_AF-T2ITK6-F1
#
_entry.id   AF-T2ITK6-F1
#
_cell.length_a   1.000
_cell.length_b   1.000
_cell.length_c   1.000
_cell.angle_alpha   90.00
_cell.angle_beta   90.00
_cell.angle_gamma   90.00
#
_symmetry.space_group_name_H-M   'P 1'
#
loop_
_entity.id
_entity.type
_entity.pdbx_description
1 polymer ?
#
loop_
_entity_poly.entity_id
_entity_poly.type
_entity_poly.pdbx_seq_one_letter_code
_entity_poly.pdbx_strand_id
1 'polypeptide(L)'
;MKKTTKSSYKSFNLFKKRNKKIIKQTIFFVMSLLLIISFINHNLVKAQGKTTHETGLEKLELVRVTKDQKRITLRLKGTGKNGPIMNLKKYDFQIKLIDTNANSLVAPDEEKSYSNIKFRWKSPQDTVPDDAYIIVLFDMSGSMQCSTDLNRKGNCNKVPKGQRKYDAAIDTLKNFVEEAKTWKGKTQVSIVPFGNRVKTGNCNFSEPFVNVSPDNLNDFQNVESTELTKFLNTDLSNKTPCTATNIYESLYKSVEFLTNDSDERFYPVNREGEPTDNQPRLSIILFTDGFDTDTFNKDETIARGKQQQQIDKIATLLKKNPQLAIHTLGYGLTPKQLGQKYGLGRAVNWNKDIDWGNDKTKLIPRVEYLDEQAINNISSLTNGISRIAGNSKEITESLKLFLQAILGEYEIIYKHPNPQRGRVYQVISSVNPVESNSKEYRFTVIGITAPPNIVAGAFGISIIFIGSWFIVYFLWRKELQS
;
A
#
# COMPACT_ATOMS: atom_id res chain seq x y z
N MET A 1 -85.21 -73.73 -16.28
CA MET A 1 -84.76 -73.01 -17.50
C MET A 1 -83.35 -72.48 -17.29
N LYS A 2 -82.45 -72.72 -18.25
CA LYS A 2 -80.99 -72.54 -18.20
C LYS A 2 -80.58 -71.35 -19.10
N LYS A 3 -79.51 -70.63 -18.68
CA LYS A 3 -78.60 -69.74 -19.45
C LYS A 3 -79.18 -68.36 -19.84
N THR A 4 -78.50 -67.20 -19.74
CA THR A 4 -77.06 -66.91 -19.82
C THR A 4 -76.76 -65.48 -19.31
N THR A 5 -75.92 -65.31 -18.28
CA THR A 5 -75.23 -64.03 -17.97
C THR A 5 -73.79 -64.31 -17.55
N LYS A 6 -72.96 -64.76 -18.51
CA LYS A 6 -71.49 -64.89 -18.36
C LYS A 6 -70.80 -64.14 -19.51
N SER A 7 -70.88 -62.80 -19.49
CA SER A 7 -70.09 -61.96 -20.41
C SER A 7 -69.49 -60.72 -19.71
N SER A 8 -70.13 -60.19 -18.66
CA SER A 8 -69.69 -58.93 -18.03
C SER A 8 -68.46 -59.02 -17.11
N TYR A 9 -68.12 -60.20 -16.56
CA TYR A 9 -67.08 -60.29 -15.53
C TYR A 9 -65.63 -60.35 -16.04
N LYS A 10 -65.41 -60.63 -17.34
CA LYS A 10 -64.05 -60.76 -17.89
C LYS A 10 -63.45 -59.41 -18.32
N SER A 11 -64.27 -58.43 -18.72
CA SER A 11 -63.79 -57.09 -19.12
C SER A 11 -63.39 -56.22 -17.92
N PHE A 12 -64.10 -56.34 -16.79
CA PHE A 12 -63.86 -55.51 -15.60
C PHE A 12 -62.53 -55.83 -14.90
N ASN A 13 -62.12 -57.11 -14.86
CA ASN A 13 -60.86 -57.54 -14.25
C ASN A 13 -59.62 -57.18 -15.11
N LEU A 14 -59.77 -57.12 -16.43
CA LEU A 14 -58.71 -56.65 -17.34
C LEU A 14 -58.51 -55.13 -17.24
N PHE A 15 -59.57 -54.35 -17.04
CA PHE A 15 -59.51 -52.90 -16.84
C PHE A 15 -58.83 -52.55 -15.50
N LYS A 16 -59.16 -53.27 -14.42
CA LYS A 16 -58.56 -53.05 -13.08
C LYS A 16 -57.07 -53.41 -13.01
N LYS A 17 -56.63 -54.45 -13.75
CA LYS A 17 -55.21 -54.82 -13.86
C LYS A 17 -54.40 -53.84 -14.73
N ARG A 18 -54.96 -53.33 -15.83
CA ARG A 18 -54.31 -52.29 -16.66
C ARG A 18 -54.14 -50.97 -15.89
N ASN A 19 -55.16 -50.52 -15.15
CA ASN A 19 -55.06 -49.29 -14.36
C ASN A 19 -54.04 -49.38 -13.22
N LYS A 20 -53.91 -50.54 -12.53
CA LYS A 20 -52.85 -50.71 -11.52
C LYS A 20 -51.44 -50.65 -12.10
N LYS A 21 -51.24 -51.11 -13.34
CA LYS A 21 -49.92 -51.09 -14.00
C LYS A 21 -49.57 -49.66 -14.46
N ILE A 22 -50.54 -48.92 -14.98
CA ILE A 22 -50.39 -47.51 -15.37
C ILE A 22 -50.07 -46.67 -14.13
N ILE A 23 -50.84 -46.80 -13.04
CA ILE A 23 -50.61 -46.04 -11.79
C ILE A 23 -49.22 -46.32 -11.21
N LYS A 24 -48.74 -47.58 -11.23
CA LYS A 24 -47.37 -47.90 -10.79
C LYS A 24 -46.30 -47.29 -11.69
N GLN A 25 -46.51 -47.26 -13.00
CA GLN A 25 -45.58 -46.61 -13.94
C GLN A 25 -45.57 -45.09 -13.74
N THR A 26 -46.72 -44.45 -13.53
CA THR A 26 -46.79 -43.01 -13.27
C THR A 26 -46.11 -42.64 -11.95
N ILE A 27 -46.32 -43.41 -10.87
CA ILE A 27 -45.65 -43.18 -9.58
C ILE A 27 -44.12 -43.33 -9.71
N PHE A 28 -43.65 -44.34 -10.45
CA PHE A 28 -42.23 -44.54 -10.67
C PHE A 28 -41.61 -43.38 -11.48
N PHE A 29 -42.31 -42.88 -12.50
CA PHE A 29 -41.87 -41.74 -13.29
C PHE A 29 -41.81 -40.45 -12.45
N VAL A 30 -42.81 -40.20 -11.61
CA VAL A 30 -42.86 -39.03 -10.73
C VAL A 30 -41.74 -39.08 -9.68
N MET A 31 -41.48 -40.24 -9.08
CA MET A 31 -40.39 -40.42 -8.12
C MET A 31 -39.01 -40.26 -8.77
N SER A 32 -38.82 -40.77 -9.99
CA SER A 32 -37.57 -40.61 -10.73
C SER A 32 -37.36 -39.15 -11.15
N LEU A 33 -38.42 -38.43 -11.55
CA LEU A 33 -38.37 -37.01 -11.86
C LEU A 33 -38.05 -36.16 -10.61
N LEU A 34 -38.61 -36.49 -9.44
CA LEU A 34 -38.30 -35.82 -8.18
C LEU A 34 -36.84 -36.04 -7.74
N LEU A 35 -36.29 -37.23 -7.95
CA LEU A 35 -34.87 -37.52 -7.70
C LEU A 35 -33.96 -36.75 -8.66
N ILE A 36 -34.32 -36.65 -9.94
CA ILE A 36 -33.58 -35.86 -10.93
C ILE A 36 -33.64 -34.37 -10.58
N ILE A 37 -34.81 -33.84 -10.20
CA ILE A 37 -34.96 -32.44 -9.76
C ILE A 37 -34.16 -32.18 -8.48
N SER A 38 -34.15 -33.12 -7.52
CA SER A 38 -33.35 -33.01 -6.31
C SER A 38 -31.85 -33.04 -6.61
N PHE A 39 -31.41 -33.86 -7.56
CA PHE A 39 -30.01 -33.96 -7.99
C PHE A 39 -29.58 -32.71 -8.78
N ILE A 40 -30.46 -32.19 -9.64
CA ILE A 40 -30.26 -30.93 -10.37
C ILE A 40 -30.20 -29.76 -9.39
N ASN A 41 -31.11 -29.67 -8.42
CA ASN A 41 -31.08 -28.63 -7.38
C ASN A 41 -29.85 -28.74 -6.48
N HIS A 42 -29.43 -29.95 -6.09
CA HIS A 42 -28.22 -30.11 -5.28
C HIS A 42 -26.95 -29.70 -6.04
N ASN A 43 -26.89 -29.98 -7.35
CA ASN A 43 -25.79 -29.55 -8.21
C ASN A 43 -25.86 -28.07 -8.59
N LEU A 44 -27.05 -27.48 -8.74
CA LEU A 44 -27.24 -26.03 -8.95
C LEU A 44 -26.87 -25.23 -7.70
N VAL A 45 -27.19 -25.73 -6.50
CA VAL A 45 -26.76 -25.11 -5.23
C VAL A 45 -25.23 -25.23 -5.05
N LYS A 46 -24.61 -26.34 -5.49
CA LYS A 46 -23.14 -26.47 -5.53
C LYS A 46 -22.49 -25.59 -6.60
N ALA A 47 -23.16 -25.35 -7.73
CA ALA A 47 -22.67 -24.48 -8.80
C ALA A 47 -22.86 -22.99 -8.49
N GLN A 48 -23.89 -22.62 -7.72
CA GLN A 48 -24.12 -21.24 -7.26
C GLN A 48 -23.32 -20.87 -6.00
N GLY A 49 -22.62 -21.81 -5.36
CA GLY A 49 -21.76 -21.57 -4.19
C GLY A 49 -20.30 -21.23 -4.51
N LYS A 50 -19.93 -21.05 -5.78
CA LYS A 50 -18.54 -20.81 -6.19
C LYS A 50 -18.40 -19.76 -7.29
N THR A 51 -19.13 -18.66 -7.18
CA THR A 51 -18.63 -17.40 -7.75
C THR A 51 -17.43 -16.98 -6.90
N THR A 52 -16.23 -17.42 -7.27
CA THR A 52 -15.01 -16.74 -6.85
C THR A 52 -15.18 -15.28 -7.22
N HIS A 53 -15.40 -14.43 -6.22
CA HIS A 53 -15.28 -12.99 -6.40
C HIS A 53 -13.86 -12.76 -6.91
N GLU A 54 -13.71 -12.41 -8.18
CA GLU A 54 -12.41 -12.09 -8.74
C GLU A 54 -12.03 -10.73 -8.16
N THR A 55 -11.26 -10.76 -7.07
CA THR A 55 -10.95 -9.58 -6.25
C THR A 55 -9.98 -8.62 -6.94
N GLY A 56 -9.43 -8.99 -8.11
CA GLY A 56 -8.38 -8.24 -8.82
C GLY A 56 -7.07 -8.14 -8.04
N LEU A 57 -6.93 -8.93 -6.97
CA LEU A 57 -5.77 -8.95 -6.08
C LEU A 57 -4.66 -9.82 -6.69
N GLU A 58 -3.45 -9.28 -6.78
CA GLU A 58 -2.27 -10.01 -7.26
C GLU A 58 -1.29 -10.32 -6.11
N LYS A 59 -1.17 -9.41 -5.14
CA LYS A 59 -0.30 -9.55 -3.97
C LYS A 59 -1.03 -9.11 -2.71
N LEU A 60 -0.94 -9.94 -1.67
CA LEU A 60 -1.32 -9.60 -0.31
C LEU A 60 -0.04 -9.52 0.54
N GLU A 61 0.11 -8.46 1.33
CA GLU A 61 1.27 -8.27 2.19
C GLU A 61 0.84 -8.05 3.63
N LEU A 62 1.34 -8.88 4.54
CA LEU A 62 1.20 -8.72 5.97
C LEU A 62 2.30 -7.78 6.46
N VAL A 63 1.94 -6.50 6.56
CA VAL A 63 2.85 -5.39 6.87
C VAL A 63 3.27 -5.42 8.34
N ARG A 64 2.35 -5.72 9.26
CA ARG A 64 2.65 -5.74 10.70
C ARG A 64 1.75 -6.69 11.47
N VAL A 65 2.30 -7.24 12.54
CA VAL A 65 1.57 -7.98 13.58
C VAL A 65 1.85 -7.32 14.91
N THR A 66 0.83 -6.76 15.55
CA THR A 66 0.95 -6.17 16.90
C THR A 66 0.21 -7.06 17.90
N LYS A 67 0.83 -7.27 19.05
CA LYS A 67 0.27 -8.10 20.13
C LYS A 67 0.08 -7.26 21.38
N ASP A 68 -1.15 -7.21 21.87
CA ASP A 68 -1.51 -6.66 23.18
C ASP A 68 -2.19 -7.74 24.02
N GLN A 69 -1.49 -8.25 25.03
CA GLN A 69 -1.91 -9.36 25.89
C GLN A 69 -2.35 -10.62 25.12
N LYS A 70 -3.63 -10.73 24.76
CA LYS A 70 -4.23 -11.83 23.97
C LYS A 70 -4.85 -11.35 22.65
N ARG A 71 -4.83 -10.04 22.39
CA ARG A 71 -5.36 -9.41 21.19
C ARG A 71 -4.23 -9.29 20.17
N ILE A 72 -4.47 -9.83 18.99
CA ILE A 72 -3.58 -9.73 17.84
C ILE A 72 -4.22 -8.80 16.82
N THR A 73 -3.43 -7.86 16.32
CA THR A 73 -3.82 -6.93 15.25
C THR A 73 -2.89 -7.14 14.07
N LEU A 74 -3.47 -7.46 12.91
CA LEU A 74 -2.78 -7.62 11.64
C LEU A 74 -3.04 -6.39 10.78
N ARG A 75 -1.98 -5.85 10.17
CA ARG A 75 -2.03 -4.81 9.15
C ARG A 75 -1.71 -5.43 7.79
N LEU A 76 -2.62 -5.28 6.83
CA LEU A 76 -2.53 -5.92 5.53
C LEU A 76 -2.65 -4.89 4.41
N LYS A 77 -1.82 -5.05 3.37
CA LYS A 77 -1.87 -4.25 2.15
C LYS A 77 -2.16 -5.15 0.97
N GLY A 78 -3.18 -4.79 0.19
CA GLY A 78 -3.55 -5.49 -1.03
C GLY A 78 -3.11 -4.70 -2.26
N THR A 79 -2.44 -5.35 -3.19
CA THR A 79 -1.99 -4.75 -4.45
C THR A 79 -2.53 -5.58 -5.62
N GLY A 80 -3.11 -4.89 -6.60
CA GLY A 80 -3.51 -5.46 -7.88
C GLY A 80 -2.72 -4.81 -9.03
N LYS A 81 -3.10 -5.16 -10.26
CA LYS A 81 -2.43 -4.71 -11.48
C LYS A 81 -2.24 -3.19 -11.59
N ASN A 82 -3.23 -2.43 -11.11
CA ASN A 82 -3.30 -0.97 -11.25
C ASN A 82 -2.99 -0.21 -9.95
N GLY A 83 -2.45 -0.87 -8.92
CA GLY A 83 -2.10 -0.24 -7.64
C GLY A 83 -2.83 -0.85 -6.43
N PRO A 84 -2.98 -0.11 -5.32
CA PRO A 84 -3.61 -0.60 -4.10
C PRO A 84 -5.08 -0.98 -4.32
N ILE A 85 -5.49 -2.09 -3.71
CA ILE A 85 -6.87 -2.57 -3.70
C ILE A 85 -7.53 -2.14 -2.39
N MET A 86 -8.60 -1.35 -2.47
CA MET A 86 -9.23 -0.68 -1.31
C MET A 86 -10.63 -1.21 -0.97
N ASN A 87 -11.17 -2.14 -1.77
CA ASN A 87 -12.58 -2.55 -1.73
C ASN A 87 -12.82 -3.98 -1.24
N LEU A 88 -11.78 -4.70 -0.75
CA LEU A 88 -11.95 -6.03 -0.18
C LEU A 88 -12.90 -5.98 1.02
N LYS A 89 -13.63 -7.07 1.24
CA LYS A 89 -14.63 -7.20 2.30
C LYS A 89 -14.16 -8.21 3.34
N LYS A 90 -14.75 -8.13 4.53
CA LYS A 90 -14.44 -9.03 5.65
C LYS A 90 -14.43 -10.51 5.26
N TYR A 91 -15.40 -10.95 4.45
CA TYR A 91 -15.56 -12.35 4.06
C TYR A 91 -14.53 -12.83 3.02
N ASP A 92 -13.77 -11.91 2.41
CA ASP A 92 -12.69 -12.26 1.50
C ASP A 92 -11.46 -12.77 2.26
N PHE A 93 -11.34 -12.43 3.55
CA PHE A 93 -10.17 -12.75 4.37
C PHE A 93 -10.32 -14.07 5.13
N GLN A 94 -9.23 -14.85 5.14
CA GLN A 94 -9.06 -16.04 5.97
C GLN A 94 -7.72 -15.95 6.71
N ILE A 95 -7.65 -16.57 7.89
CA ILE A 95 -6.45 -16.56 8.74
C ILE A 95 -5.97 -18.00 8.90
N LYS A 96 -4.67 -18.22 8.68
CA LYS A 96 -3.99 -19.47 8.97
C LYS A 96 -2.98 -19.19 10.08
N LEU A 97 -3.20 -19.80 11.24
CA LEU A 97 -2.37 -19.63 12.43
C LEU A 97 -1.71 -20.97 12.77
N ILE A 98 -0.39 -21.01 12.70
CA ILE A 98 0.41 -22.22 12.91
C ILE A 98 1.19 -22.07 14.22
N ASP A 99 1.09 -23.06 15.09
CA ASP A 99 2.01 -23.23 16.22
C ASP A 99 3.28 -23.87 15.66
N THR A 100 4.38 -23.11 15.60
CA THR A 100 5.62 -23.58 14.95
C THR A 100 6.32 -24.65 15.78
N ASN A 101 6.14 -24.63 17.10
CA ASN A 101 6.69 -25.65 18.00
C ASN A 101 5.98 -27.00 17.81
N ALA A 102 4.66 -26.99 17.67
CA ALA A 102 3.86 -28.20 17.47
C ALA A 102 3.65 -28.56 15.98
N ASN A 103 4.11 -27.70 15.06
CA ASN A 103 3.87 -27.76 13.62
C ASN A 103 2.40 -28.08 13.27
N SER A 104 1.46 -27.42 13.95
CA SER A 104 0.03 -27.71 13.83
C SER A 104 -0.81 -26.44 13.75
N LEU A 105 -1.97 -26.56 13.11
CA LEU A 105 -2.92 -25.47 12.93
C LEU A 105 -3.64 -25.18 14.25
N VAL A 106 -3.63 -23.92 14.67
CA VAL A 106 -4.37 -23.45 15.84
C VAL A 106 -5.83 -23.25 15.47
N ALA A 107 -6.75 -23.82 16.27
CA ALA A 107 -8.20 -23.79 16.03
C ALA A 107 -8.56 -24.25 14.61
N PRO A 108 -8.28 -25.52 14.24
CA PRO A 108 -8.51 -26.01 12.89
C PRO A 108 -10.00 -25.94 12.52
N ASP A 109 -10.28 -25.51 11.30
CA ASP A 109 -11.57 -25.73 10.65
C ASP A 109 -11.52 -27.13 10.01
N GLU A 110 -12.34 -28.08 10.46
CA GLU A 110 -12.26 -29.50 10.04
C GLU A 110 -12.45 -29.70 8.53
N GLU A 111 -13.01 -28.72 7.82
CA GLU A 111 -13.24 -28.76 6.37
C GLU A 111 -12.25 -27.89 5.57
N LYS A 112 -11.37 -27.10 6.21
CA LYS A 112 -10.51 -26.12 5.53
C LYS A 112 -9.09 -26.08 6.07
N SER A 113 -8.11 -25.74 5.21
CA SER A 113 -6.71 -25.54 5.61
C SER A 113 -6.45 -24.24 6.41
N TYR A 114 -7.47 -23.71 7.10
CA TYR A 114 -7.48 -22.41 7.78
C TYR A 114 -7.97 -22.51 9.23
N SER A 115 -7.60 -21.52 10.03
CA SER A 115 -8.00 -21.43 11.43
C SER A 115 -9.41 -20.84 11.55
N ASN A 116 -10.31 -21.51 12.27
CA ASN A 116 -11.64 -21.02 12.60
C ASN A 116 -11.58 -19.95 13.72
N ILE A 117 -11.06 -18.79 13.38
CA ILE A 117 -10.87 -17.65 14.29
C ILE A 117 -11.88 -16.56 13.97
N LYS A 118 -12.70 -16.18 14.96
CA LYS A 118 -13.56 -15.00 14.84
C LYS A 118 -12.72 -13.73 14.93
N PHE A 119 -12.81 -12.87 13.92
CA PHE A 119 -12.10 -11.59 13.86
C PHE A 119 -13.02 -10.40 13.57
N ARG A 120 -12.56 -9.21 13.96
CA ARG A 120 -13.05 -7.92 13.49
C ARG A 120 -12.19 -7.48 12.32
N TRP A 121 -12.79 -6.72 11.41
CA TRP A 121 -12.18 -6.24 10.19
C TRP A 121 -12.48 -4.76 10.03
N LYS A 122 -11.52 -3.98 9.55
CA LYS A 122 -11.71 -2.60 9.11
C LYS A 122 -11.21 -2.45 7.68
N SER A 123 -11.97 -1.68 6.90
CA SER A 123 -11.51 -1.18 5.60
C SER A 123 -10.32 -0.22 5.80
N PRO A 124 -9.54 0.06 4.75
CA PRO A 124 -8.46 1.01 4.85
C PRO A 124 -8.92 2.42 5.26
N GLN A 125 -10.13 2.84 4.87
CA GLN A 125 -10.69 4.14 5.24
C GLN A 125 -11.16 4.19 6.70
N ASP A 126 -11.53 3.05 7.28
CA ASP A 126 -11.93 2.95 8.68
C ASP A 126 -10.73 2.74 9.62
N THR A 127 -9.61 2.30 9.07
CA THR A 127 -8.33 2.15 9.74
C THR A 127 -7.74 3.52 10.08
N VAL A 128 -7.09 3.62 11.25
CA VAL A 128 -6.17 4.72 11.55
C VAL A 128 -4.79 4.27 11.05
N PRO A 129 -4.24 4.88 9.99
CA PRO A 129 -2.93 4.53 9.48
C PRO A 129 -1.84 4.93 10.49
N ASP A 130 -0.67 4.31 10.37
CA ASP A 130 0.52 4.76 11.10
C ASP A 130 0.90 6.18 10.65
N ASP A 131 1.65 6.88 11.50
CA ASP A 131 2.20 8.19 11.18
C ASP A 131 2.99 8.11 9.87
N ALA A 132 2.88 9.12 9.03
CA ALA A 132 3.50 9.13 7.71
C ALA A 132 4.30 10.41 7.48
N TYR A 133 5.51 10.27 6.97
CA TYR A 133 6.38 11.36 6.54
C TYR A 133 6.57 11.26 5.03
N ILE A 134 6.02 12.23 4.31
CA ILE A 134 6.02 12.27 2.85
C ILE A 134 6.82 13.48 2.38
N ILE A 135 7.90 13.23 1.63
CA ILE A 135 8.62 14.29 0.92
C ILE A 135 8.08 14.35 -0.51
N VAL A 136 7.58 15.52 -0.92
CA VAL A 136 7.18 15.77 -2.30
C VAL A 136 8.27 16.59 -2.97
N LEU A 137 9.05 15.94 -3.83
CA LEU A 137 10.03 16.62 -4.68
C LEU A 137 9.30 17.27 -5.85
N PHE A 138 9.29 18.59 -5.89
CA PHE A 138 8.51 19.38 -6.84
C PHE A 138 9.39 20.11 -7.86
N ASP A 139 9.32 19.71 -9.12
CA ASP A 139 10.18 20.25 -10.17
C ASP A 139 9.94 21.75 -10.42
N MET A 140 11.00 22.54 -10.35
CA MET A 140 10.99 23.99 -10.61
C MET A 140 11.60 24.35 -11.98
N SER A 141 11.73 23.36 -12.87
CA SER A 141 12.36 23.54 -14.17
C SER A 141 11.62 24.50 -15.09
N GLY A 142 12.33 25.11 -16.03
CA GLY A 142 11.73 26.02 -17.00
C GLY A 142 10.59 25.39 -17.85
N SER A 143 10.60 24.07 -18.06
CA SER A 143 9.52 23.36 -18.78
C SER A 143 8.19 23.38 -18.03
N MET A 144 8.20 23.57 -16.71
CA MET A 144 6.98 23.75 -15.93
C MET A 144 6.23 25.06 -16.28
N GLN A 145 6.89 26.02 -16.94
CA GLN A 145 6.22 27.20 -17.50
C GLN A 145 5.41 26.89 -18.77
N CYS A 146 5.57 25.70 -19.36
CA CYS A 146 4.83 25.31 -20.55
C CYS A 146 3.34 25.16 -20.25
N SER A 147 2.53 25.25 -21.30
CA SER A 147 1.08 25.21 -21.19
C SER A 147 0.56 23.83 -20.81
N THR A 148 -0.57 23.83 -20.10
CA THR A 148 -1.39 22.64 -19.85
C THR A 148 -2.12 22.14 -21.10
N ASP A 149 -2.21 22.95 -22.17
CA ASP A 149 -2.72 22.48 -23.46
C ASP A 149 -1.68 21.60 -24.14
N LEU A 150 -1.74 20.31 -23.83
CA LEU A 150 -0.84 19.31 -24.38
C LEU A 150 -1.14 18.99 -25.85
N ASN A 151 -2.21 19.51 -26.46
CA ASN A 151 -2.51 19.29 -27.88
C ASN A 151 -1.76 20.27 -28.78
N ARG A 152 -1.40 21.46 -28.28
CA ARG A 152 -0.69 22.48 -29.05
C ARG A 152 0.83 22.28 -29.02
N LYS A 153 1.46 22.27 -30.20
CA LYS A 153 2.92 22.15 -30.35
C LYS A 153 3.66 23.41 -29.88
N GLY A 154 4.76 23.23 -29.15
CA GLY A 154 5.73 24.28 -28.79
C GLY A 154 5.22 25.33 -27.79
N ASN A 155 4.23 25.01 -26.96
CA ASN A 155 3.53 26.01 -26.15
C ASN A 155 4.23 26.31 -24.81
N CYS A 156 5.41 26.92 -24.86
CA CYS A 156 6.20 27.27 -23.68
C CYS A 156 6.54 28.77 -23.56
N ASN A 157 6.18 29.58 -24.55
CA ASN A 157 6.50 31.00 -24.59
C ASN A 157 5.34 31.84 -24.04
N LYS A 158 5.58 32.59 -22.95
CA LYS A 158 4.64 33.57 -22.36
C LYS A 158 3.25 32.98 -22.03
N VAL A 159 3.24 31.79 -21.43
CA VAL A 159 1.99 31.15 -20.96
C VAL A 159 1.48 31.90 -19.71
N PRO A 160 0.22 32.37 -19.69
CA PRO A 160 -0.34 33.07 -18.54
C PRO A 160 -0.44 32.19 -17.29
N LYS A 161 -0.36 32.81 -16.10
CA LYS A 161 -0.67 32.15 -14.82
C LYS A 161 -2.09 31.55 -14.87
N GLY A 162 -2.23 30.32 -14.38
CA GLY A 162 -3.44 29.50 -14.45
C GLY A 162 -3.51 28.58 -15.67
N GLN A 163 -2.60 28.74 -16.64
CA GLN A 163 -2.52 27.88 -17.84
C GLN A 163 -1.18 27.15 -17.97
N ARG A 164 -0.27 27.31 -17.00
CA ARG A 164 1.03 26.64 -16.96
C ARG A 164 0.89 25.29 -16.28
N LYS A 165 1.73 24.32 -16.67
CA LYS A 165 1.88 23.05 -15.96
C LYS A 165 2.17 23.29 -14.47
N TYR A 166 3.00 24.28 -14.17
CA TYR A 166 3.29 24.73 -12.82
C TYR A 166 2.03 25.01 -11.99
N ASP A 167 1.11 25.82 -12.52
CA ASP A 167 -0.10 26.22 -11.78
C ASP A 167 -1.01 25.02 -11.53
N ALA A 168 -1.20 24.16 -12.54
CA ALA A 168 -1.98 22.93 -12.40
C ALA A 168 -1.33 21.95 -11.41
N ALA A 169 0.00 21.87 -11.39
CA ALA A 169 0.74 21.03 -10.45
C ALA A 169 0.55 21.53 -9.00
N ILE A 170 0.61 22.85 -8.76
CA ILE A 170 0.32 23.47 -7.46
C ILE A 170 -1.12 23.18 -7.02
N ASP A 171 -2.10 23.35 -7.89
CA ASP A 171 -3.50 23.06 -7.54
C ASP A 171 -3.70 21.57 -7.23
N THR A 172 -2.95 20.71 -7.89
CA THR A 172 -2.99 19.28 -7.59
C THR A 172 -2.32 18.94 -6.25
N LEU A 173 -1.25 19.63 -5.87
CA LEU A 173 -0.66 19.49 -4.54
C LEU A 173 -1.65 19.94 -3.44
N LYS A 174 -2.41 21.00 -3.68
CA LYS A 174 -3.50 21.40 -2.76
C LYS A 174 -4.53 20.28 -2.62
N ASN A 175 -5.00 19.71 -3.73
CA ASN A 175 -5.93 18.59 -3.70
C ASN A 175 -5.36 17.35 -2.99
N PHE A 176 -4.06 17.08 -3.14
CA PHE A 176 -3.38 16.00 -2.42
C PHE A 176 -3.38 16.24 -0.91
N VAL A 177 -3.09 17.47 -0.47
CA VAL A 177 -3.16 17.84 0.95
C VAL A 177 -4.59 17.70 1.47
N GLU A 178 -5.60 18.17 0.74
CA GLU A 178 -7.00 18.02 1.12
C GLU A 178 -7.45 16.54 1.20
N GLU A 179 -7.06 15.70 0.24
CA GLU A 179 -7.33 14.27 0.29
C GLU A 179 -6.62 13.61 1.48
N ALA A 180 -5.37 14.01 1.77
CA ALA A 180 -4.61 13.48 2.90
C ALA A 180 -5.30 13.79 4.24
N LYS A 181 -5.92 14.98 4.40
CA LYS A 181 -6.70 15.34 5.60
C LYS A 181 -7.89 14.41 5.87
N THR A 182 -8.40 13.72 4.85
CA THR A 182 -9.53 12.78 5.05
C THR A 182 -9.11 11.49 5.76
N TRP A 183 -7.80 11.23 5.88
CA TRP A 183 -7.26 10.08 6.57
C TRP A 183 -7.04 10.39 8.06
N LYS A 184 -7.47 9.48 8.95
CA LYS A 184 -7.48 9.68 10.40
C LYS A 184 -6.09 9.63 11.09
N GLY A 185 -5.00 9.54 10.33
CA GLY A 185 -3.63 9.39 10.88
C GLY A 185 -2.85 10.69 10.86
N LYS A 186 -1.67 10.71 11.49
CA LYS A 186 -0.79 11.88 11.44
C LYS A 186 0.07 11.83 10.18
N THR A 187 -0.37 12.53 9.15
CA THR A 187 0.42 12.70 7.93
C THR A 187 1.16 14.03 7.97
N GLN A 188 2.48 13.95 7.82
CA GLN A 188 3.42 15.05 7.73
C GLN A 188 3.93 15.11 6.30
N VAL A 189 3.91 16.29 5.70
CA VAL A 189 4.37 16.52 4.34
C VAL A 189 5.42 17.61 4.34
N SER A 190 6.55 17.35 3.69
CA SER A 190 7.50 18.38 3.28
C SER A 190 7.45 18.50 1.76
N ILE A 191 7.11 19.70 1.26
CA ILE A 191 7.06 19.98 -0.19
C ILE A 191 8.34 20.71 -0.54
N VAL A 192 9.23 20.01 -1.24
CA VAL A 192 10.60 20.45 -1.50
C VAL A 192 10.72 20.75 -2.98
N PRO A 193 10.69 22.03 -3.37
CA PRO A 193 10.93 22.36 -4.76
C PRO A 193 12.38 21.99 -5.11
N PHE A 194 12.68 21.64 -6.35
CA PHE A 194 14.05 21.26 -6.74
C PHE A 194 14.43 21.73 -8.14
N GLY A 195 15.74 21.92 -8.33
CA GLY A 195 16.38 22.12 -9.63
C GLY A 195 17.74 22.81 -9.52
N ASN A 196 18.52 22.72 -10.60
CA ASN A 196 19.84 23.32 -10.69
C ASN A 196 19.83 24.71 -11.33
N ARG A 197 20.82 25.52 -10.98
CA ARG A 197 21.05 26.81 -11.62
C ARG A 197 21.34 26.62 -13.11
N VAL A 198 20.56 27.29 -13.96
CA VAL A 198 20.90 27.43 -15.37
C VAL A 198 21.98 28.50 -15.50
N LYS A 199 23.16 28.14 -16.05
CA LYS A 199 24.27 29.09 -16.26
C LYS A 199 23.96 30.13 -17.35
N THR A 200 22.96 29.88 -18.19
CA THR A 200 22.60 30.72 -19.34
C THR A 200 21.06 30.83 -19.48
N GLY A 201 20.51 32.05 -19.39
CA GLY A 201 19.07 32.32 -19.56
C GLY A 201 18.59 33.56 -18.79
N ASN A 202 17.46 34.15 -19.23
CA ASN A 202 16.81 35.32 -18.62
C ASN A 202 16.09 34.99 -17.28
N CYS A 203 16.61 34.07 -16.49
CA CYS A 203 16.10 33.82 -15.15
C CYS A 203 16.66 34.93 -14.24
N ASN A 204 15.82 35.90 -13.87
CA ASN A 204 16.20 36.92 -12.89
C ASN A 204 16.27 36.25 -11.50
N PHE A 205 17.47 35.83 -11.11
CA PHE A 205 17.73 35.16 -9.84
C PHE A 205 17.86 36.17 -8.70
N SER A 206 16.74 36.74 -8.25
CA SER A 206 16.69 37.53 -7.00
C SER A 206 16.33 36.68 -5.78
N GLU A 207 15.89 35.43 -5.96
CA GLU A 207 15.58 34.51 -4.86
C GLU A 207 16.69 33.49 -4.60
N PRO A 208 16.95 33.12 -3.33
CA PRO A 208 17.92 32.09 -2.99
C PRO A 208 17.52 30.75 -3.59
N PHE A 209 18.53 30.06 -4.13
CA PHE A 209 18.42 28.84 -4.92
C PHE A 209 17.57 27.75 -4.26
N VAL A 210 16.87 27.00 -5.11
CA VAL A 210 16.07 25.83 -4.72
C VAL A 210 16.94 24.56 -4.77
N ASN A 211 18.00 24.54 -3.97
CA ASN A 211 18.76 23.31 -3.77
C ASN A 211 18.08 22.49 -2.66
N VAL A 212 17.92 21.19 -2.90
CA VAL A 212 17.54 20.26 -1.83
C VAL A 212 18.61 20.28 -0.74
N SER A 213 18.19 20.52 0.49
CA SER A 213 19.03 20.64 1.68
C SER A 213 18.35 19.98 2.89
N PRO A 214 19.09 19.62 3.95
CA PRO A 214 18.49 19.09 5.17
C PRO A 214 17.40 20.01 5.74
N ASP A 215 17.56 21.33 5.65
CA ASP A 215 16.59 22.29 6.20
C ASP A 215 15.22 22.21 5.50
N ASN A 216 15.19 22.19 4.17
CA ASN A 216 13.93 22.10 3.44
C ASN A 216 13.35 20.68 3.45
N LEU A 217 14.19 19.63 3.43
CA LEU A 217 13.74 18.25 3.64
C LEU A 217 13.08 18.08 5.00
N ASN A 218 13.54 18.82 6.01
CA ASN A 218 13.03 18.74 7.38
C ASN A 218 11.81 19.64 7.68
N ASP A 219 11.36 20.47 6.73
CA ASP A 219 10.17 21.33 6.89
C ASP A 219 8.87 20.52 6.77
N PHE A 220 8.72 19.52 7.64
CA PHE A 220 7.53 18.69 7.72
C PHE A 220 6.41 19.45 8.42
N GLN A 221 5.29 19.56 7.71
CA GLN A 221 4.10 20.20 8.21
C GLN A 221 2.95 19.20 8.19
N ASN A 222 2.12 19.24 9.23
CA ASN A 222 0.94 18.39 9.29
C ASN A 222 0.00 18.79 8.16
N VAL A 223 -0.64 17.81 7.52
CA VAL A 223 -1.59 18.08 6.41
C VAL A 223 -2.76 18.98 6.82
N GLU A 224 -3.12 19.03 8.11
CA GLU A 224 -4.15 19.91 8.67
C GLU A 224 -3.64 21.33 8.99
N SER A 225 -2.33 21.59 8.87
CA SER A 225 -1.74 22.87 9.27
C SER A 225 -2.12 24.03 8.35
N THR A 226 -2.29 25.21 8.95
CA THR A 226 -2.55 26.45 8.21
C THR A 226 -1.30 26.95 7.50
N GLU A 227 -0.12 26.62 8.04
CA GLU A 227 1.20 26.93 7.52
C GLU A 227 1.42 26.26 6.16
N LEU A 228 1.08 24.97 6.02
CA LEU A 228 1.20 24.25 4.75
C LEU A 228 0.25 24.82 3.70
N THR A 229 -0.96 25.14 4.13
CA THR A 229 -1.97 25.79 3.28
C THR A 229 -1.48 27.17 2.81
N LYS A 230 -0.86 27.95 3.69
CA LYS A 230 -0.26 29.25 3.36
C LYS A 230 0.92 29.08 2.41
N PHE A 231 1.86 28.19 2.72
CA PHE A 231 3.03 27.89 1.87
C PHE A 231 2.60 27.56 0.44
N LEU A 232 1.62 26.66 0.26
CA LEU A 232 1.09 26.30 -1.05
C LEU A 232 0.42 27.47 -1.78
N ASN A 233 -0.37 28.28 -1.05
CA ASN A 233 -1.17 29.34 -1.65
C ASN A 233 -0.37 30.62 -1.93
N THR A 234 0.67 30.92 -1.16
CA THR A 234 1.44 32.17 -1.28
C THR A 234 2.87 31.92 -1.70
N ASP A 235 3.61 31.11 -0.94
CA ASP A 235 5.06 31.09 -1.03
C ASP A 235 5.51 30.29 -2.24
N LEU A 236 4.89 29.14 -2.47
CA LEU A 236 5.15 28.32 -3.63
C LEU A 236 4.43 28.88 -4.87
N SER A 237 3.13 29.18 -4.81
CA SER A 237 2.34 29.59 -6.00
C SER A 237 2.82 30.90 -6.68
N ASN A 238 3.55 31.76 -5.95
CA ASN A 238 4.08 33.01 -6.48
C ASN A 238 5.48 32.88 -7.09
N LYS A 239 6.14 31.74 -6.92
CA LYS A 239 7.42 31.48 -7.55
C LYS A 239 7.26 31.27 -9.06
N THR A 240 8.33 31.58 -9.78
CA THR A 240 8.43 31.34 -11.22
C THR A 240 9.46 30.23 -11.45
N PRO A 241 9.06 29.05 -11.95
CA PRO A 241 9.98 27.93 -12.15
C PRO A 241 10.95 28.26 -13.29
N CYS A 242 12.26 28.27 -13.04
CA CYS A 242 13.28 28.71 -14.00
C CYS A 242 14.60 27.95 -13.83
N THR A 243 14.57 26.74 -13.30
CA THR A 243 15.77 25.92 -13.08
C THR A 243 16.00 24.91 -14.21
N ALA A 244 17.16 24.27 -14.19
CA ALA A 244 17.36 23.00 -14.90
C ALA A 244 16.92 21.86 -14.00
N THR A 245 16.41 20.76 -14.56
CA THR A 245 15.93 19.63 -13.76
C THR A 245 17.10 18.82 -13.21
N ASN A 246 17.14 18.59 -11.89
CA ASN A 246 18.13 17.74 -11.20
C ASN A 246 17.41 16.69 -10.36
N ILE A 247 16.98 15.61 -11.00
CA ILE A 247 16.16 14.56 -10.40
C ILE A 247 17.02 13.74 -9.45
N TYR A 248 18.16 13.23 -9.92
CA TYR A 248 18.88 12.19 -9.19
C TYR A 248 19.57 12.70 -7.94
N GLU A 249 20.17 13.90 -7.96
CA GLU A 249 20.79 14.45 -6.75
C GLU A 249 19.72 14.79 -5.70
N SER A 250 18.61 15.40 -6.13
CA SER A 250 17.48 15.75 -5.27
C SER A 250 16.87 14.51 -4.61
N LEU A 251 16.69 13.45 -5.40
CA LEU A 251 16.20 12.16 -4.91
C LEU A 251 17.21 11.50 -3.98
N TYR A 252 18.49 11.49 -4.33
CA TYR A 252 19.55 10.94 -3.48
C TYR A 252 19.57 11.60 -2.10
N LYS A 253 19.57 12.93 -2.04
CA LYS A 253 19.54 13.69 -0.79
C LYS A 253 18.29 13.41 0.04
N SER A 254 17.14 13.26 -0.60
CA SER A 254 15.88 12.93 0.07
C SER A 254 15.89 11.53 0.67
N VAL A 255 16.43 10.56 -0.08
CA VAL A 255 16.61 9.19 0.41
C VAL A 255 17.60 9.18 1.56
N GLU A 256 18.78 9.78 1.40
CA GLU A 256 19.79 9.91 2.45
C GLU A 256 19.19 10.48 3.74
N PHE A 257 18.44 11.58 3.63
CA PHE A 257 17.77 12.22 4.77
C PHE A 257 16.75 11.31 5.46
N LEU A 258 15.83 10.68 4.73
CA LEU A 258 14.82 9.79 5.31
C LEU A 258 15.40 8.47 5.83
N THR A 259 16.60 8.10 5.38
CA THR A 259 17.30 6.88 5.80
C THR A 259 18.30 7.09 6.93
N ASN A 260 18.31 8.27 7.54
CA ASN A 260 19.10 8.55 8.73
C ASN A 260 18.50 7.82 9.94
N ASP A 261 19.12 6.71 10.33
CA ASP A 261 18.69 5.85 11.44
C ASP A 261 18.79 6.52 12.83
N SER A 262 19.48 7.65 12.92
CA SER A 262 19.59 8.45 14.14
C SER A 262 18.40 9.38 14.36
N ASP A 263 17.52 9.56 13.37
CA ASP A 263 16.31 10.36 13.52
C ASP A 263 15.17 9.53 14.15
N GLU A 264 14.95 9.71 15.45
CA GLU A 264 13.93 8.99 16.22
C GLU A 264 12.50 9.21 15.70
N ARG A 265 12.24 10.24 14.88
CA ARG A 265 10.94 10.41 14.23
C ARG A 265 10.70 9.36 13.16
N PHE A 266 11.75 8.94 12.45
CA PHE A 266 11.71 7.98 11.35
C PHE A 266 12.02 6.55 11.81
N TYR A 267 12.86 6.43 12.84
CA TYR A 267 13.32 5.16 13.43
C TYR A 267 13.14 5.16 14.95
N PRO A 268 11.89 5.25 15.45
CA PRO A 268 11.64 5.28 16.89
C PRO A 268 12.11 4.00 17.57
N VAL A 269 12.82 4.15 18.68
CA VAL A 269 13.29 3.07 19.57
C VAL A 269 12.60 3.11 20.93
N ASN A 270 12.51 1.96 21.59
CA ASN A 270 12.02 1.85 22.97
C ASN A 270 13.11 2.25 23.99
N ARG A 271 12.81 2.13 25.29
CA ARG A 271 13.76 2.51 26.36
C ARG A 271 15.01 1.63 26.37
N GLU A 272 14.92 0.44 25.81
CA GLU A 272 15.97 -0.54 25.68
C GLU A 272 16.81 -0.33 24.39
N GLY A 273 16.46 0.66 23.57
CA GLY A 273 17.16 0.98 22.32
C GLY A 273 16.76 0.08 21.13
N GLU A 274 15.70 -0.72 21.27
CA GLU A 274 15.20 -1.58 20.20
C GLU A 274 14.12 -0.86 19.35
N PRO A 275 14.04 -1.12 18.03
CA PRO A 275 13.01 -0.53 17.18
C PRO A 275 11.59 -0.80 17.72
N THR A 276 10.76 0.24 17.76
CA THR A 276 9.36 0.07 18.15
C THR A 276 8.53 -0.60 17.06
N ASP A 277 7.44 -1.26 17.45
CA ASP A 277 6.47 -1.87 16.52
C ASP A 277 5.74 -0.82 15.64
N ASN A 278 5.76 0.46 16.04
CA ASN A 278 5.09 1.56 15.35
C ASN A 278 6.09 2.40 14.56
N GLN A 279 6.72 1.79 13.55
CA GLN A 279 7.51 2.52 12.57
C GLN A 279 6.59 3.35 11.66
N PRO A 280 6.92 4.62 11.40
CA PRO A 280 6.14 5.46 10.50
C PRO A 280 6.29 5.01 9.04
N ARG A 281 5.36 5.45 8.19
CA ARG A 281 5.46 5.30 6.74
C ARG A 281 6.36 6.40 6.19
N LEU A 282 7.45 6.02 5.54
CA LEU A 282 8.35 6.96 4.88
C LEU A 282 8.11 6.91 3.38
N SER A 283 7.90 8.06 2.75
CA SER A 283 7.67 8.11 1.32
C SER A 283 8.25 9.34 0.64
N ILE A 284 8.67 9.17 -0.61
CA ILE A 284 9.05 10.25 -1.51
C ILE A 284 8.10 10.20 -2.72
N ILE A 285 7.51 11.33 -3.07
CA ILE A 285 6.77 11.52 -4.32
C ILE A 285 7.59 12.45 -5.19
N LEU A 286 8.14 11.94 -6.28
CA LEU A 286 8.83 12.73 -7.30
C LEU A 286 7.80 13.25 -8.32
N PHE A 287 7.60 14.56 -8.35
CA PHE A 287 6.80 15.24 -9.36
C PHE A 287 7.72 15.96 -10.33
N THR A 288 7.75 15.55 -11.61
CA THR A 288 8.56 16.19 -12.65
C THR A 288 7.84 16.21 -14.00
N ASP A 289 8.18 17.14 -14.88
CA ASP A 289 7.63 17.22 -16.23
C ASP A 289 8.63 16.93 -17.35
N GLY A 290 9.85 16.51 -17.00
CA GLY A 290 10.95 16.39 -17.93
C GLY A 290 11.92 15.25 -17.64
N PHE A 291 13.19 15.52 -17.92
CA PHE A 291 14.31 14.58 -17.78
C PHE A 291 15.44 15.25 -17.00
N ASP A 292 16.30 14.45 -16.39
CA ASP A 292 17.43 14.95 -15.63
C ASP A 292 18.50 15.57 -16.52
N THR A 293 18.86 16.82 -16.22
CA THR A 293 19.79 17.60 -17.05
C THR A 293 21.27 17.35 -16.76
N ASP A 294 21.63 16.80 -15.60
CA ASP A 294 23.02 16.51 -15.24
C ASP A 294 23.50 15.19 -15.86
N THR A 295 22.59 14.23 -16.00
CA THR A 295 22.82 12.95 -16.69
C THR A 295 22.60 13.04 -18.19
N PHE A 296 22.17 14.20 -18.70
CA PHE A 296 21.83 14.42 -20.09
C PHE A 296 22.97 14.07 -21.07
N ASN A 297 22.59 13.39 -22.17
CA ASN A 297 23.42 13.23 -23.36
C ASN A 297 22.51 13.09 -24.61
N LYS A 298 23.00 13.54 -25.77
CA LYS A 298 22.31 13.35 -27.06
C LYS A 298 22.25 11.87 -27.47
N ASP A 299 23.24 11.08 -27.07
CA ASP A 299 23.24 9.63 -27.21
C ASP A 299 22.54 9.00 -26.00
N GLU A 300 21.42 8.33 -26.27
CA GLU A 300 20.64 7.64 -25.25
C GLU A 300 21.47 6.64 -24.45
N THR A 301 22.35 5.86 -25.09
CA THR A 301 23.16 4.83 -24.39
C THR A 301 24.03 5.45 -23.31
N ILE A 302 24.67 6.58 -23.64
CA ILE A 302 25.51 7.32 -22.69
C ILE A 302 24.66 7.93 -21.57
N ALA A 303 23.51 8.51 -21.91
CA ALA A 303 22.58 9.06 -20.93
C ALA A 303 22.11 7.97 -19.95
N ARG A 304 21.64 6.82 -20.46
CA ARG A 304 21.21 5.67 -19.65
C ARG A 304 22.31 5.13 -18.75
N GLY A 305 23.56 5.06 -19.25
CA GLY A 305 24.72 4.68 -18.43
C GLY A 305 24.93 5.60 -17.23
N LYS A 306 24.85 6.93 -17.43
CA LYS A 306 24.95 7.91 -16.34
C LYS A 306 23.77 7.84 -15.37
N GLN A 307 22.55 7.70 -15.89
CA GLN A 307 21.34 7.53 -15.07
C GLN A 307 21.44 6.29 -14.18
N GLN A 308 21.89 5.15 -14.74
CA GLN A 308 22.06 3.92 -13.99
C GLN A 308 23.06 4.07 -12.84
N GLN A 309 24.19 4.76 -13.07
CA GLN A 309 25.16 5.04 -12.01
C GLN A 309 24.55 5.81 -10.83
N GLN A 310 23.61 6.73 -11.09
CA GLN A 310 22.93 7.45 -10.00
C GLN A 310 21.86 6.56 -9.32
N ILE A 311 21.12 5.78 -10.10
CA ILE A 311 20.15 4.81 -9.59
C ILE A 311 20.83 3.80 -8.65
N ASP A 312 22.02 3.30 -9.00
CA ASP A 312 22.76 2.33 -8.19
C ASP A 312 23.17 2.89 -6.81
N LYS A 313 23.51 4.19 -6.75
CA LYS A 313 23.79 4.87 -5.47
C LYS A 313 22.56 4.93 -4.59
N ILE A 314 21.42 5.30 -5.17
CA ILE A 314 20.14 5.39 -4.46
C ILE A 314 19.70 3.99 -3.98
N ALA A 315 19.79 2.98 -4.85
CA ALA A 315 19.49 1.59 -4.53
C ALA A 315 20.33 1.06 -3.36
N THR A 316 21.59 1.47 -3.26
CA THR A 316 22.47 1.09 -2.14
C THR A 316 21.97 1.60 -0.79
N LEU A 317 21.43 2.83 -0.73
CA LEU A 317 20.82 3.37 0.49
C LEU A 317 19.49 2.65 0.84
N LEU A 318 18.69 2.35 -0.18
CA LEU A 318 17.38 1.71 -0.02
C LEU A 318 17.46 0.26 0.46
N LYS A 319 18.51 -0.49 0.12
CA LYS A 319 18.71 -1.88 0.59
C LYS A 319 18.66 -2.02 2.11
N LYS A 320 19.13 -1.00 2.83
CA LYS A 320 19.12 -0.97 4.30
C LYS A 320 17.79 -0.48 4.88
N ASN A 321 16.91 0.09 4.04
CA ASN A 321 15.71 0.82 4.45
C ASN A 321 14.49 0.41 3.60
N PRO A 322 14.06 -0.87 3.67
CA PRO A 322 13.00 -1.41 2.82
C PRO A 322 11.62 -0.78 3.09
N GLN A 323 11.46 0.00 4.15
CA GLN A 323 10.22 0.69 4.49
C GLN A 323 9.96 1.97 3.68
N LEU A 324 11.00 2.54 3.04
CA LEU A 324 10.87 3.75 2.24
C LEU A 324 10.25 3.42 0.87
N ALA A 325 9.17 4.12 0.52
CA ALA A 325 8.50 3.99 -0.78
C ALA A 325 8.70 5.24 -1.65
N ILE A 326 9.16 5.07 -2.89
CA ILE A 326 9.35 6.14 -3.88
C ILE A 326 8.28 6.01 -4.96
N HIS A 327 7.39 6.98 -5.02
CA HIS A 327 6.40 7.14 -6.09
C HIS A 327 6.85 8.22 -7.07
N THR A 328 6.46 8.08 -8.33
CA THR A 328 6.85 9.04 -9.37
C THR A 328 5.64 9.46 -10.20
N LEU A 329 5.54 10.76 -10.45
CA LEU A 329 4.50 11.38 -11.25
C LEU A 329 5.13 12.26 -12.32
N GLY A 330 5.07 11.78 -13.56
CA GLY A 330 5.45 12.53 -14.73
C GLY A 330 4.30 13.38 -15.24
N TYR A 331 4.44 14.71 -15.23
CA TYR A 331 3.45 15.60 -15.85
C TYR A 331 3.80 15.84 -17.33
N GLY A 332 3.11 15.16 -18.22
CA GLY A 332 3.29 15.36 -19.65
C GLY A 332 2.62 14.28 -20.47
N LEU A 333 3.11 14.12 -21.70
CA LEU A 333 2.68 13.07 -22.59
C LEU A 333 3.67 11.91 -22.54
N THR A 334 3.16 10.68 -22.58
CA THR A 334 3.99 9.51 -22.88
C THR A 334 4.68 9.68 -24.24
N PRO A 335 5.80 9.00 -24.52
CA PRO A 335 6.45 9.02 -25.84
C PRO A 335 5.51 8.65 -26.98
N LYS A 336 4.52 7.78 -26.74
CA LYS A 336 3.50 7.44 -27.74
C LYS A 336 2.54 8.59 -28.01
N GLN A 337 2.00 9.22 -26.96
CA GLN A 337 1.10 10.38 -27.09
C GLN A 337 1.82 11.58 -27.68
N LEU A 338 3.07 11.83 -27.29
CA LEU A 338 3.89 12.90 -27.85
C LEU A 338 4.18 12.66 -29.34
N GLY A 339 4.44 11.41 -29.73
CA GLY A 339 4.59 11.03 -31.14
C GLY A 339 3.33 11.25 -31.96
N GLN A 340 2.15 10.98 -31.39
CA GLN A 340 0.86 11.30 -32.00
C GLN A 340 0.66 12.81 -32.17
N LYS A 341 0.93 13.60 -31.12
CA LYS A 341 0.86 15.07 -31.17
C LYS A 341 1.70 15.64 -32.32
N TYR A 342 2.88 15.08 -32.54
CA TYR A 342 3.81 15.54 -33.59
C TYR A 342 3.63 14.86 -34.95
N GLY A 343 2.71 13.90 -35.07
CA GLY A 343 2.39 13.24 -36.35
C GLY A 343 3.40 12.18 -36.78
N LEU A 344 4.13 11.57 -35.84
CA LEU A 344 5.15 10.56 -36.15
C LEU A 344 4.58 9.17 -36.49
N GLY A 345 3.34 8.87 -36.09
CA GLY A 345 2.73 7.54 -36.22
C GLY A 345 3.37 6.45 -35.35
N ARG A 346 4.36 6.80 -34.53
CA ARG A 346 5.09 5.92 -33.60
C ARG A 346 5.48 6.70 -32.34
N ALA A 347 5.96 5.99 -31.32
CA ALA A 347 6.55 6.62 -30.14
C ALA A 347 7.80 7.44 -30.50
N VAL A 348 8.00 8.53 -29.75
CA VAL A 348 9.17 9.41 -29.83
C VAL A 348 10.44 8.62 -29.50
N ASN A 349 11.46 8.80 -30.33
CA ASN A 349 12.79 8.23 -30.14
C ASN A 349 13.78 9.32 -29.69
N TRP A 350 14.52 9.04 -28.61
CA TRP A 350 15.45 9.96 -27.95
C TRP A 350 16.47 10.57 -28.92
N ASN A 351 17.13 9.72 -29.72
CA ASN A 351 18.21 10.12 -30.61
C ASN A 351 17.70 10.80 -31.91
N LYS A 352 16.50 10.43 -32.35
CA LYS A 352 16.01 10.74 -33.70
C LYS A 352 15.04 11.91 -33.76
N ASP A 353 14.19 12.12 -32.76
CA ASP A 353 13.04 13.01 -32.93
C ASP A 353 13.13 14.29 -32.09
N ILE A 354 13.94 14.28 -31.02
CA ILE A 354 14.04 15.37 -30.05
C ILE A 354 15.11 16.37 -30.46
N ASP A 355 14.76 17.66 -30.44
CA ASP A 355 15.70 18.77 -30.59
C ASP A 355 16.42 19.04 -29.27
N TRP A 356 17.65 18.55 -29.18
CA TRP A 356 18.54 18.73 -28.05
C TRP A 356 19.32 20.04 -28.05
N GLY A 357 19.13 20.91 -29.05
CA GLY A 357 19.76 22.24 -29.11
C GLY A 357 20.18 22.62 -30.53
N ASN A 358 19.22 23.14 -31.30
CA ASN A 358 19.34 23.76 -32.62
C ASN A 358 19.46 22.79 -33.81
N ASP A 359 18.99 21.56 -33.68
CA ASP A 359 18.81 20.70 -34.85
C ASP A 359 17.41 20.93 -35.43
N LYS A 360 17.32 21.86 -36.40
CA LYS A 360 16.05 22.21 -37.08
C LYS A 360 15.43 21.04 -37.86
N THR A 361 16.15 19.92 -38.03
CA THR A 361 15.59 18.71 -38.64
C THR A 361 14.73 17.91 -37.66
N LYS A 362 14.86 18.18 -36.35
CA LYS A 362 14.07 17.56 -35.30
C LYS A 362 12.74 18.27 -35.13
N LEU A 363 11.68 17.49 -34.89
CA LEU A 363 10.31 17.99 -34.85
C LEU A 363 9.89 18.39 -33.43
N ILE A 364 10.52 17.83 -32.39
CA ILE A 364 10.01 17.89 -31.02
C ILE A 364 10.96 18.69 -30.13
N PRO A 365 10.54 19.82 -29.55
CA PRO A 365 11.32 20.54 -28.56
C PRO A 365 11.56 19.69 -27.30
N ARG A 366 12.80 19.65 -26.80
CA ARG A 366 13.15 18.89 -25.57
C ARG A 366 12.32 19.24 -24.34
N VAL A 367 11.81 20.47 -24.24
CA VAL A 367 10.98 20.94 -23.11
C VAL A 367 9.61 20.27 -23.03
N GLU A 368 9.20 19.54 -24.07
CA GLU A 368 7.98 18.73 -24.06
C GLU A 368 8.25 17.25 -23.82
N TYR A 369 9.52 16.84 -23.75
CA TYR A 369 9.88 15.45 -23.57
C TYR A 369 10.00 15.08 -22.10
N LEU A 370 9.25 14.04 -21.72
CA LEU A 370 9.25 13.42 -20.40
C LEU A 370 9.95 12.05 -20.51
N ASP A 371 10.93 11.78 -19.63
CA ASP A 371 11.65 10.52 -19.63
C ASP A 371 10.89 9.43 -18.85
N GLU A 372 9.90 8.83 -19.52
CA GLU A 372 9.06 7.77 -18.96
C GLU A 372 9.89 6.60 -18.39
N GLN A 373 10.97 6.20 -19.07
CA GLN A 373 11.80 5.09 -18.62
C GLN A 373 12.50 5.44 -17.31
N ALA A 374 13.08 6.63 -17.18
CA ALA A 374 13.72 7.06 -15.94
C ALA A 374 12.73 7.12 -14.77
N ILE A 375 11.53 7.68 -14.99
CA ILE A 375 10.47 7.81 -13.99
C ILE A 375 9.99 6.43 -13.50
N ASN A 376 9.82 5.47 -14.41
CA ASN A 376 9.45 4.09 -14.07
C ASN A 376 10.58 3.37 -13.32
N ASN A 377 11.83 3.53 -13.78
CA ASN A 377 12.98 2.90 -13.14
C ASN A 377 13.14 3.38 -11.69
N ILE A 378 12.95 4.68 -11.42
CA ILE A 378 13.03 5.25 -10.08
C ILE A 378 12.01 4.62 -9.13
N SER A 379 10.72 4.55 -9.50
CA SER A 379 9.71 3.99 -8.60
C SER A 379 9.91 2.49 -8.36
N SER A 380 10.41 1.77 -9.37
CA SER A 380 10.66 0.33 -9.30
C SER A 380 11.67 -0.06 -8.21
N LEU A 381 12.55 0.85 -7.80
CA LEU A 381 13.54 0.63 -6.73
C LEU A 381 12.90 0.22 -5.40
N THR A 382 11.65 0.63 -5.17
CA THR A 382 10.93 0.39 -3.90
C THR A 382 9.59 -0.32 -4.13
N ASN A 383 9.34 -0.85 -5.33
CA ASN A 383 8.01 -1.27 -5.78
C ASN A 383 6.95 -0.17 -5.63
N GLY A 384 7.37 1.09 -5.75
CA GLY A 384 6.48 2.23 -5.75
C GLY A 384 5.74 2.38 -7.08
N ILE A 385 4.77 3.29 -7.07
CA ILE A 385 3.86 3.51 -8.21
C ILE A 385 4.44 4.62 -9.08
N SER A 386 4.57 4.35 -10.38
CA SER A 386 4.83 5.35 -11.41
C SER A 386 3.56 5.67 -12.20
N ARG A 387 3.31 6.95 -12.43
CA ARG A 387 2.23 7.44 -13.29
C ARG A 387 2.73 8.56 -14.19
N ILE A 388 2.17 8.60 -15.39
CA ILE A 388 2.28 9.73 -16.29
C ILE A 388 0.87 10.28 -16.49
N ALA A 389 0.72 11.57 -16.31
CA ALA A 389 -0.56 12.24 -16.39
C ALA A 389 -0.46 13.43 -17.35
N GLY A 390 -1.39 13.49 -18.31
CA GLY A 390 -1.45 14.56 -19.30
C GLY A 390 -2.32 15.75 -18.87
N ASN A 391 -3.10 15.62 -17.81
CA ASN A 391 -4.03 16.67 -17.37
C ASN A 391 -4.26 16.63 -15.85
N SER A 392 -4.82 17.70 -15.31
CA SER A 392 -5.04 17.87 -13.86
C SER A 392 -5.89 16.77 -13.22
N LYS A 393 -6.84 16.19 -13.97
CA LYS A 393 -7.68 15.10 -13.47
C LYS A 393 -6.85 13.83 -13.26
N GLU A 394 -6.06 13.42 -14.25
CA GLU A 394 -5.18 12.25 -14.16
C GLU A 394 -4.09 12.42 -13.08
N ILE A 395 -3.58 13.64 -12.90
CA ILE A 395 -2.64 13.97 -11.83
C ILE A 395 -3.32 13.76 -10.46
N THR A 396 -4.54 14.27 -10.29
CA THR A 396 -5.30 14.13 -9.03
C THR A 396 -5.60 12.66 -8.72
N GLU A 397 -6.02 11.87 -9.71
CA GLU A 397 -6.25 10.43 -9.57
C GLU A 397 -4.97 9.68 -9.18
N SER A 398 -3.83 10.07 -9.76
CA SER A 398 -2.53 9.49 -9.45
C SER A 398 -2.09 9.80 -8.02
N LEU A 399 -2.27 11.04 -7.56
CA LEU A 399 -1.93 11.42 -6.18
C LEU A 399 -2.82 10.73 -5.15
N LYS A 400 -4.12 10.56 -5.44
CA LYS A 400 -5.02 9.76 -4.60
C LYS A 400 -4.56 8.30 -4.52
N LEU A 401 -4.13 7.73 -5.64
CA LEU A 401 -3.58 6.38 -5.68
C LEU A 401 -2.30 6.25 -4.83
N PHE A 402 -1.45 7.27 -4.82
CA PHE A 402 -0.25 7.29 -3.97
C PHE A 402 -0.60 7.35 -2.49
N LEU A 403 -1.55 8.20 -2.08
CA LEU A 403 -2.02 8.23 -0.69
C LEU A 403 -2.59 6.88 -0.26
N GLN A 404 -3.38 6.24 -1.12
CA GLN A 404 -3.88 4.89 -0.87
C GLN A 404 -2.75 3.86 -0.76
N ALA A 405 -1.68 4.01 -1.53
CA ALA A 405 -0.53 3.13 -1.43
C ALA A 405 0.27 3.37 -0.14
N ILE A 406 0.37 4.61 0.34
CA ILE A 406 1.13 4.98 1.53
C ILE A 406 0.35 4.62 2.81
N LEU A 407 -0.94 4.93 2.85
CA LEU A 407 -1.79 4.89 4.05
C LEU A 407 -2.81 3.75 4.06
N GLY A 408 -3.07 3.12 2.91
CA GLY A 408 -4.16 2.17 2.75
C GLY A 408 -3.85 0.78 3.28
N GLU A 409 -4.26 0.51 4.52
CA GLU A 409 -4.11 -0.81 5.15
C GLU A 409 -5.42 -1.33 5.75
N TYR A 410 -5.71 -2.59 5.47
CA TYR A 410 -6.76 -3.33 6.17
C TYR A 410 -6.29 -3.67 7.60
N GLU A 411 -7.23 -3.66 8.55
CA GLU A 411 -6.98 -4.08 9.93
C GLU A 411 -7.79 -5.34 10.24
N ILE A 412 -7.11 -6.41 10.65
CA ILE A 412 -7.77 -7.61 11.19
C ILE A 412 -7.41 -7.74 12.67
N ILE A 413 -8.42 -7.82 13.52
CA ILE A 413 -8.23 -7.96 14.97
C ILE A 413 -8.88 -9.24 15.44
N TYR A 414 -8.13 -10.09 16.13
CA TYR A 414 -8.65 -11.30 16.76
C TYR A 414 -8.07 -11.52 18.15
N LYS A 415 -8.76 -12.37 18.93
CA LYS A 415 -8.24 -12.87 20.20
C LYS A 415 -7.57 -14.21 19.94
N HIS A 416 -6.30 -14.34 20.32
CA HIS A 416 -5.56 -15.58 20.13
C HIS A 416 -6.26 -16.74 20.86
N PRO A 417 -6.58 -17.86 20.19
CA PRO A 417 -7.19 -19.03 20.83
C PRO A 417 -6.17 -19.76 21.72
N ASN A 418 -6.44 -19.87 23.03
CA ASN A 418 -5.63 -20.63 23.99
C ASN A 418 -4.10 -20.38 23.90
N PRO A 419 -3.64 -19.12 24.06
CA PRO A 419 -2.23 -18.79 23.89
C PRO A 419 -1.35 -19.49 24.92
N GLN A 420 -0.31 -20.17 24.46
CA GLN A 420 0.70 -20.76 25.33
C GLN A 420 1.90 -19.84 25.44
N ARG A 421 2.39 -19.67 26.68
CA ARG A 421 3.56 -18.83 26.97
C ARG A 421 4.82 -19.48 26.40
N GLY A 422 5.72 -18.65 25.85
CA GLY A 422 6.98 -19.12 25.28
C GLY A 422 6.89 -19.77 23.91
N ARG A 423 5.68 -20.07 23.41
CA ARG A 423 5.51 -20.60 22.05
C ARG A 423 5.58 -19.50 20.99
N VAL A 424 6.10 -19.89 19.84
CA VAL A 424 6.16 -19.07 18.63
C VAL A 424 5.00 -19.46 17.73
N TYR A 425 4.32 -18.45 17.21
CA TYR A 425 3.19 -18.62 16.33
C TYR A 425 3.44 -17.89 15.03
N GLN A 426 3.11 -18.54 13.92
CA GLN A 426 3.20 -18.01 12.58
C GLN A 426 1.80 -17.69 12.07
N VAL A 427 1.59 -16.47 11.58
CA VAL A 427 0.31 -16.04 11.01
C VAL A 427 0.47 -15.71 9.54
N ILE A 428 -0.47 -16.23 8.75
CA ILE A 428 -0.65 -15.97 7.32
C ILE A 428 -2.09 -15.54 7.13
N SER A 429 -2.31 -14.46 6.39
CA SER A 429 -3.65 -14.07 5.92
C SER A 429 -3.80 -14.46 4.47
N SER A 430 -5.01 -14.82 4.05
CA SER A 430 -5.28 -15.07 2.63
C SER A 430 -6.55 -14.36 2.16
N VAL A 431 -6.55 -14.05 0.88
CA VAL A 431 -7.70 -13.60 0.10
C VAL A 431 -7.72 -14.46 -1.15
N ASN A 432 -8.55 -15.50 -1.12
CA ASN A 432 -8.46 -16.65 -2.03
C ASN A 432 -8.29 -16.25 -3.51
N PRO A 433 -7.23 -16.71 -4.21
CA PRO A 433 -6.19 -17.67 -3.79
C PRO A 433 -4.88 -17.05 -3.26
N VAL A 434 -4.82 -15.74 -3.05
CA VAL A 434 -3.57 -15.03 -2.71
C VAL A 434 -3.30 -15.09 -1.22
N GLU A 435 -2.18 -15.71 -0.83
CA GLU A 435 -1.68 -15.71 0.55
C GLU A 435 -0.69 -14.54 0.79
N SER A 436 -0.63 -14.07 2.04
CA SER A 436 0.37 -13.10 2.46
C SER A 436 1.72 -13.75 2.76
N ASN A 437 2.77 -12.93 2.87
CA ASN A 437 3.96 -13.34 3.61
C ASN A 437 3.59 -13.72 5.05
N SER A 438 4.38 -14.61 5.62
CA SER A 438 4.26 -15.04 7.01
C SER A 438 4.91 -14.02 7.95
N LYS A 439 4.30 -13.80 9.12
CA LYS A 439 4.96 -13.16 10.26
C LYS A 439 4.81 -13.97 11.54
N GLU A 440 5.84 -13.92 12.38
CA GLU A 440 5.86 -14.63 13.65
C GLU A 440 5.58 -13.70 14.83
N TYR A 441 5.01 -14.24 15.90
CA TYR A 441 4.89 -13.57 17.19
C TYR A 441 4.92 -14.58 18.35
N ARG A 442 5.32 -14.10 19.53
CA ARG A 442 5.49 -14.91 20.74
C ARG A 442 4.77 -14.30 21.94
N PHE A 443 4.19 -15.14 22.79
CA PHE A 443 3.78 -14.73 24.14
C PHE A 443 4.96 -14.82 25.10
N THR A 444 5.18 -13.76 25.89
CA THR A 444 6.27 -13.70 26.85
C THR A 444 6.14 -14.83 27.88
N VAL A 445 7.28 -15.41 28.26
CA VAL A 445 7.33 -16.55 29.21
C VAL A 445 7.02 -16.08 30.62
N ILE A 446 7.44 -14.86 30.96
CA ILE A 446 7.30 -14.26 32.29
C ILE A 446 6.12 -13.29 32.25
N GLY A 447 5.10 -13.57 33.07
CA GLY A 447 3.93 -12.74 33.27
C GLY A 447 4.05 -11.86 34.51
N ILE A 448 5.11 -11.05 34.62
CA ILE A 448 5.20 -10.03 35.68
C ILE A 448 5.02 -8.66 35.04
N THR A 449 3.76 -8.31 34.79
CA THR A 449 3.31 -6.93 34.88
C THR A 449 2.28 -6.85 35.99
N ALA A 450 2.66 -7.32 37.18
CA ALA A 450 1.97 -6.88 38.38
C ALA A 450 2.31 -5.38 38.54
N PRO A 451 1.31 -4.50 38.71
CA PRO A 451 1.53 -3.09 39.01
C PRO A 451 2.63 -2.90 40.07
N PRO A 452 3.49 -1.86 39.98
CA PRO A 452 4.68 -1.72 40.85
C PRO A 452 4.36 -1.81 42.35
N ASN A 453 3.19 -1.37 42.75
CA ASN A 453 2.65 -1.48 44.11
C ASN A 453 2.39 -2.92 44.57
N ILE A 454 1.98 -3.83 43.68
CA ILE A 454 1.79 -5.25 44.01
C ILE A 454 3.14 -5.95 44.14
N VAL A 455 4.11 -5.62 43.27
CA VAL A 455 5.48 -6.16 43.35
C VAL A 455 6.18 -5.69 44.62
N ALA A 456 6.07 -4.40 44.95
CA ALA A 456 6.60 -3.85 46.19
C ALA A 456 5.95 -4.45 47.43
N GLY A 457 4.63 -4.66 47.41
CA GLY A 457 3.91 -5.35 48.48
C GLY A 457 4.37 -6.79 48.68
N ALA A 458 4.53 -7.55 47.60
CA ALA A 458 5.03 -8.92 47.66
C ALA A 458 6.47 -9.00 48.20
N PHE A 459 7.37 -8.12 47.73
CA PHE A 459 8.73 -8.03 48.25
C PHE A 459 8.78 -7.65 49.73
N GLY A 460 7.96 -6.69 50.16
CA GLY A 460 7.85 -6.31 51.57
C GLY A 460 7.42 -7.47 52.47
N ILE A 461 6.41 -8.24 52.03
CA ILE A 461 5.94 -9.44 52.75
C ILE A 461 7.05 -10.49 52.84
N SER A 462 7.79 -10.75 51.76
CA SER A 462 8.90 -11.71 51.76
C SER A 462 10.01 -11.34 52.74
N ILE A 463 10.37 -10.05 52.84
CA ILE A 463 11.38 -9.57 53.80
C ILE A 463 10.92 -9.78 55.24
N ILE A 464 9.63 -9.55 55.53
CA ILE A 464 9.06 -9.78 56.87
C ILE A 464 9.14 -11.26 57.23
N PHE A 465 8.78 -12.18 56.32
CA PHE A 465 8.88 -13.62 56.57
C PHE A 465 10.32 -14.09 56.80
N ILE A 466 11.27 -13.60 56.01
CA ILE A 466 12.69 -13.93 56.17
C ILE A 466 13.21 -13.38 57.51
N GLY A 467 12.90 -12.13 57.84
CA GLY A 467 13.29 -11.52 59.11
C GLY A 467 12.71 -12.26 60.31
N SER A 468 11.43 -12.67 60.23
CA SER A 468 10.76 -13.45 61.27
C SER A 468 11.41 -14.82 61.48
N TRP A 469 11.77 -15.49 60.38
CA TRP A 469 12.49 -16.77 60.44
C TRP A 469 13.86 -16.64 61.11
N PHE A 470 14.62 -15.58 60.80
CA PHE A 470 15.91 -15.31 61.44
C PHE A 470 15.78 -15.04 62.95
N ILE A 471 14.73 -14.34 63.39
CA ILE A 471 14.47 -14.10 64.81
C ILE A 471 14.15 -15.41 65.54
N VAL A 472 13.27 -16.25 64.97
CA VAL A 472 12.94 -17.56 65.55
C VAL A 472 14.17 -18.47 65.61
N TYR A 473 14.97 -18.50 64.54
CA TYR A 473 16.22 -19.25 64.50
C TYR A 473 17.22 -18.77 65.57
N PHE A 474 17.34 -17.46 65.76
CA PHE A 474 18.25 -16.88 66.75
C PHE A 474 17.81 -17.19 68.20
N LEU A 475 16.50 -17.14 68.47
CA LEU A 475 15.94 -17.53 69.77
C LEU A 475 16.14 -19.02 70.04
N TRP A 476 15.84 -19.88 69.07
CA TRP A 476 16.04 -21.32 69.18
C TRP A 476 17.52 -21.70 69.38
N ARG A 477 18.44 -21.03 68.68
CA ARG A 477 19.88 -21.22 68.87
C ARG A 477 20.32 -20.84 70.29
N LYS A 478 19.75 -19.78 70.86
CA LYS A 478 20.08 -19.32 72.21
C LYS A 478 19.61 -20.33 73.28
N GLU A 479 18.46 -20.96 73.07
CA GLU A 479 17.92 -22.03 73.94
C GLU A 479 18.81 -23.28 73.93
N LEU A 480 19.43 -23.61 72.79
CA LEU A 480 20.36 -24.75 72.67
C LEU A 480 21.75 -24.50 73.27
N GLN A 481 22.05 -23.25 73.64
CA GLN A 481 23.33 -22.85 74.23
C GLN A 481 23.24 -22.59 75.75
N SER A 482 22.04 -22.69 76.34
CA SER A 482 21.83 -22.81 77.80
C SER A 482 21.61 -24.27 78.16
#